data_AF-A0A948TID6-F1
#
_entry.id   AF-A0A948TID6-F1
#
_cell.length_a   1.000
_cell.length_b   1.000
_cell.length_c   1.000
_cell.angle_alpha   90.00
_cell.angle_beta   90.00
_cell.angle_gamma   90.00
#
_symmetry.space_group_name_H-M   'P 1'
#
loop_
_entity.id
_entity.type
_entity.pdbx_description
1 polymer ?
#
loop_
_entity_poly.entity_id
_entity_poly.type
_entity_poly.pdbx_seq_one_letter_code
_entity_poly.pdbx_strand_id
1 'polypeptide(L)'
;MLANHCEITINEHAYIKILPDTQYNLEVWKQPTTTKQSQRIGRMDYKYHRDAFAGFIYRLFPQIDMIQIHNLQKQINPFFELEI
;
A
#
# COMPACT_ATOMS: atom_id res chain seq x y z
N MET A 1 -19.25 12.46 0.09
CA MET A 1 -18.92 11.13 0.63
C MET A 1 -17.42 11.12 0.87
N LEU A 2 -16.99 11.10 2.14
CA LEU A 2 -15.57 10.98 2.46
C LEU A 2 -15.24 9.48 2.29
N ALA A 3 -14.43 9.13 1.29
CA ALA A 3 -13.94 7.76 1.18
C ALA A 3 -13.19 7.42 2.48
N ASN A 4 -13.52 6.29 3.10
CA ASN A 4 -12.77 5.80 4.26
C ASN A 4 -11.42 5.29 3.78
N HIS A 5 -10.44 6.19 3.63
CA HIS A 5 -9.08 5.82 3.28
C HIS A 5 -8.36 5.29 4.52
N CYS A 6 -7.84 4.05 4.43
CA CYS A 6 -6.95 3.50 5.44
C CYS A 6 -5.50 3.68 4.99
N GLU A 7 -4.63 4.08 5.92
CA GLU A 7 -3.20 4.22 5.71
C GLU A 7 -2.42 3.21 6.56
N ILE A 8 -1.52 2.46 5.93
CA ILE A 8 -0.67 1.45 6.58
C ILE A 8 0.78 1.89 6.42
N THR A 9 1.48 2.16 7.52
CA THR A 9 2.87 2.60 7.50
C THR A 9 3.79 1.49 6.99
N ILE A 10 4.68 1.83 6.04
CA ILE A 10 5.78 0.96 5.62
C ILE A 10 7.00 1.25 6.48
N ASN A 11 7.34 2.53 6.63
CA ASN A 11 8.44 3.05 7.44
C ASN A 11 8.24 4.55 7.71
N GLU A 12 9.23 5.21 8.33
CA GLU A 12 9.24 6.65 8.66
C GLU A 12 9.08 7.59 7.46
N HIS A 13 9.19 7.09 6.24
CA HIS A 13 9.17 7.90 5.02
C HIS A 13 8.12 7.45 4.02
N ALA A 14 7.36 6.39 4.28
CA ALA A 14 6.41 5.86 3.34
C ALA A 14 5.23 5.11 3.98
N TYR A 15 4.10 5.15 3.30
CA TYR A 15 2.88 4.47 3.71
C TYR A 15 2.12 3.96 2.48
N ILE A 16 1.23 2.99 2.72
CA ILE A 16 0.29 2.44 1.76
C ILE A 16 -1.06 3.07 2.04
N LYS A 17 -1.73 3.55 1.00
CA LYS A 17 -3.12 4.02 1.04
C LYS A 17 -4.02 2.98 0.38
N ILE A 18 -5.08 2.57 1.06
CA ILE A 18 -6.07 1.62 0.57
C ILE A 18 -7.30 2.36 0.05
N LEU A 19 -7.73 2.01 -1.16
CA LEU A 19 -8.83 2.63 -1.91
C LEU A 19 -9.74 1.53 -2.48
N PRO A 20 -10.55 0.84 -1.64
CA PRO A 20 -11.22 -0.41 -2.02
C PRO A 20 -12.07 -0.31 -3.29
N ASP A 21 -12.74 0.83 -3.49
CA ASP A 21 -13.69 1.05 -4.58
C ASP A 21 -13.05 1.49 -5.91
N THR A 22 -11.73 1.35 -6.06
CA THR A 22 -11.00 1.83 -7.25
C THR A 22 -10.24 0.70 -7.94
N GLN A 23 -10.01 0.85 -9.25
CA GLN A 23 -9.19 -0.13 -10.01
C GLN A 23 -7.80 -0.28 -9.39
N TYR A 24 -7.15 0.85 -9.06
CA TYR A 24 -5.87 0.84 -8.34
C TYR A 24 -6.13 0.98 -6.85
N ASN A 25 -6.65 -0.09 -6.26
CA ASN A 25 -7.10 -0.12 -4.88
C ASN A 25 -5.99 -0.10 -3.82
N LEU A 26 -4.72 -0.11 -4.23
CA LEU A 26 -3.57 0.09 -3.38
C LEU A 26 -2.63 1.14 -3.99
N GLU A 27 -2.28 2.16 -3.22
CA GLU A 27 -1.29 3.18 -3.60
C GLU A 27 -0.16 3.25 -2.57
N VAL A 28 1.06 3.56 -3.01
CA VAL A 28 2.21 3.76 -2.14
C VAL A 28 2.64 5.22 -2.23
N TRP A 29 2.78 5.85 -1.07
CA TRP A 29 3.07 7.28 -0.94
C TRP A 29 4.31 7.51 -0.07
N LYS A 30 5.10 8.52 -0.43
CA LYS A 30 6.15 9.06 0.43
C LYS A 30 5.57 10.09 1.39
N GLN A 31 6.00 10.02 2.64
CA GLN A 31 5.70 11.04 3.63
C GLN A 31 6.38 12.36 3.28
N PRO A 32 5.75 13.50 3.58
CA PRO A 32 6.32 14.81 3.33
C PRO A 32 7.46 15.11 4.30
N THR A 33 8.69 15.25 3.79
CA THR A 33 9.80 15.80 4.58
C THR A 33 9.63 17.32 4.61
N THR A 34 9.00 17.82 5.68
CA THR A 34 8.91 19.22 6.17
C THR A 34 8.40 20.33 5.23
N THR A 35 8.50 20.23 3.91
CA THR A 35 8.08 21.30 2.96
C THR A 35 7.54 20.80 1.62
N LYS A 36 7.57 19.50 1.33
CA LYS A 36 7.05 18.93 0.07
C LYS A 36 5.72 18.23 0.30
N GLN A 37 4.82 18.28 -0.67
CA GLN A 37 3.60 17.48 -0.67
C GLN A 37 3.95 15.99 -0.73
N SER A 38 3.08 15.14 -0.15
CA SER A 38 3.18 13.69 -0.29
C SER A 38 3.22 13.31 -1.77
N GLN A 39 4.12 12.40 -2.14
CA GLN A 39 4.28 11.95 -3.52
C GLN A 39 3.88 10.49 -3.65
N ARG A 40 2.95 10.17 -4.55
CA ARG A 40 2.65 8.78 -4.92
C ARG A 40 3.81 8.21 -5.73
N ILE A 41 4.36 7.09 -5.28
CA ILE A 41 5.50 6.40 -5.91
C ILE A 41 5.14 5.07 -6.53
N GLY A 42 3.93 4.55 -6.26
CA GLY A 42 3.44 3.33 -6.86
C GLY A 42 1.93 3.18 -6.68
N ARG A 43 1.32 2.35 -7.53
CA ARG A 43 -0.06 1.90 -7.39
C ARG A 43 -0.22 0.52 -7.97
N MET A 44 -1.15 -0.26 -7.45
CA MET A 44 -1.42 -1.62 -7.88
C MET A 44 -2.92 -1.92 -7.72
N ASP A 45 -3.45 -2.75 -8.60
CA ASP A 45 -4.72 -3.43 -8.37
C ASP A 45 -4.46 -4.64 -7.48
N TYR A 46 -4.40 -4.40 -6.17
CA TYR A 46 -4.06 -5.43 -5.20
C TYR A 46 -5.12 -6.51 -5.15
N LYS A 47 -6.41 -6.15 -5.23
CA LYS A 47 -7.54 -7.09 -5.19
C LYS A 47 -7.35 -8.27 -6.15
N TYR A 48 -6.92 -8.00 -7.38
CA TYR A 48 -6.76 -9.01 -8.43
C TYR A 48 -5.31 -9.49 -8.66
N HIS A 49 -4.30 -8.81 -8.09
CA HIS A 49 -2.88 -9.14 -8.30
C HIS A 49 -2.09 -9.32 -6.98
N ARG A 50 -2.72 -9.90 -5.94
CA ARG A 50 -2.10 -10.08 -4.61
C ARG A 50 -0.78 -10.85 -4.66
N ASP A 51 -0.66 -11.82 -5.56
CA ASP A 51 0.53 -12.63 -5.80
C ASP A 51 1.75 -11.79 -6.23
N ALA A 52 1.53 -10.70 -6.96
CA ALA A 52 2.56 -9.78 -7.40
C ALA A 52 2.97 -8.74 -6.33
N PHE A 53 2.30 -8.70 -5.16
CA PHE A 53 2.50 -7.66 -4.15
C PHE A 53 3.93 -7.59 -3.62
N ALA A 54 4.54 -8.74 -3.30
CA ALA A 54 5.89 -8.78 -2.78
C ALA A 54 6.91 -8.18 -3.76
N GLY A 55 6.83 -8.56 -5.04
CA GLY A 55 7.69 -8.01 -6.10
C GLY A 55 7.40 -6.54 -6.40
N PHE A 56 6.16 -6.07 -6.22
CA PHE A 56 5.82 -4.66 -6.31
C PHE A 56 6.47 -3.84 -5.19
N ILE A 57 6.35 -4.28 -3.93
CA ILE A 57 6.94 -3.59 -2.78
C ILE A 57 8.47 -3.63 -2.81
N TYR A 58 9.07 -4.78 -3.15
CA TYR A 58 10.52 -4.92 -3.23
C TYR A 58 11.14 -3.98 -4.27
N ARG A 59 10.47 -3.74 -5.41
CA ARG A 59 10.93 -2.76 -6.41
C ARG A 59 10.94 -1.32 -5.90
N LEU A 60 10.01 -0.97 -5.00
CA LEU A 60 9.93 0.37 -4.42
C LEU A 60 10.87 0.54 -3.23
N PHE A 61 11.10 -0.54 -2.47
CA PHE A 61 11.94 -0.56 -1.27
C PHE A 61 12.84 -1.80 -1.29
N PRO A 62 13.98 -1.80 -2.00
CA PRO A 62 14.85 -2.98 -2.11
C PRO A 62 15.44 -3.48 -0.79
N GLN A 63 15.39 -2.65 0.26
CA GLN A 63 15.88 -2.96 1.61
C GLN A 63 14.82 -3.59 2.51
N ILE A 64 13.56 -3.68 2.08
CA ILE A 64 12.49 -4.31 2.86
C ILE A 64 12.65 -5.83 2.82
N ASP A 65 12.49 -6.49 3.96
CA ASP A 65 12.58 -7.94 4.05
C ASP A 65 11.21 -8.62 3.82
N MET A 66 11.25 -9.94 3.61
CA MET A 66 10.05 -10.74 3.33
C MET A 66 9.08 -10.81 4.53
N ILE A 67 9.56 -10.71 5.76
CA ILE A 67 8.73 -10.74 6.97
C ILE A 67 7.94 -9.43 7.05
N GLN A 68 8.58 -8.29 6.79
CA GLN A 68 7.95 -6.98 6.73
C GLN A 68 6.88 -6.95 5.62
N ILE A 69 7.20 -7.44 4.42
CA ILE A 69 6.23 -7.56 3.32
C ILE A 69 5.03 -8.42 3.75
N HIS A 70 5.27 -9.57 4.38
CA HIS A 70 4.19 -10.45 4.85
C HIS A 70 3.30 -9.76 5.89
N ASN A 71 3.89 -9.00 6.82
CA ASN A 71 3.14 -8.25 7.83
C ASN A 71 2.31 -7.11 7.21
N LEU A 72 2.80 -6.46 6.16
CA LEU A 72 2.00 -5.50 5.39
C LEU A 72 0.84 -6.21 4.71
N GLN A 73 1.09 -7.34 4.06
CA GLN A 73 0.06 -8.11 3.36
C GLN A 73 -1.07 -8.56 4.30
N LYS A 74 -0.73 -8.99 5.53
CA LYS A 74 -1.70 -9.31 6.58
C LYS A 74 -2.57 -8.14 7.00
N GLN A 75 -2.02 -6.92 7.04
CA GLN A 75 -2.80 -5.72 7.36
C GLN A 75 -3.70 -5.30 6.19
N ILE A 76 -3.26 -5.53 4.95
CA ILE A 76 -3.99 -5.13 3.74
C ILE A 76 -5.16 -6.10 3.45
N ASN A 77 -4.95 -7.40 3.63
CA ASN A 77 -5.90 -8.44 3.26
C ASN A 77 -7.35 -8.23 3.75
N PRO A 78 -7.60 -7.86 5.03
CA PRO A 78 -8.95 -7.64 5.53
C PRO A 78 -9.77 -6.59 4.76
N PHE A 79 -9.12 -5.64 4.09
CA PHE A 79 -9.80 -4.62 3.27
C PHE A 79 -10.38 -5.18 1.96
N PHE A 80 -9.99 -6.39 1.57
CA PHE A 80 -10.36 -7.01 0.28
C PHE A 80 -10.97 -8.41 0.41
N GLU A 81 -11.15 -8.90 1.63
CA GLU A 81 -11.69 -10.24 1.90
C GLU A 81 -13.21 -10.24 2.17
N LEU A 82 -13.84 -9.06 2.29
CA LEU A 82 -15.24 -8.92 2.71
C LEU A 82 -16.29 -8.85 1.58
N GLU A 83 -15.95 -9.16 0.33
CA GLU A 83 -16.98 -9.34 -0.71
C GLU A 83 -17.45 -10.81 -0.74
N ILE A 84 -18.55 -11.08 -0.04
CA ILE A 84 -19.41 -12.27 -0.21
C ILE A 84 -20.69 -11.82 -0.91
#